data_AF-A0A9P0APZ6-F1
#
_entry.id   AF-A0A9P0APZ6-F1
#
_cell.length_a   1.000
_cell.length_b   1.000
_cell.length_c   1.000
_cell.angle_alpha   90.00
_cell.angle_beta   90.00
_cell.angle_gamma   90.00
#
_symmetry.space_group_name_H-M   'P 1'
#
loop_
_entity.id
_entity.type
_entity.pdbx_description
1 polymer ?
#
loop_
_entity_poly.entity_id
_entity_poly.type
_entity_poly.pdbx_seq_one_letter_code
_entity_poly.pdbx_strand_id
1 'polypeptide(L)'
;MFTNLKSKLQSVQESVTSSLQSITINSTKAQYVAPEKPNFDAGAELLHKYQTEWNELHNNAKDNAFQAEIVARSIAKMCLTVKKQHNDLERLNTCLATLPVLIEDIHTMHQTLENLNRLVEDVENDLIKLDDAKNALSMHGKMLNEKIELANYEGKKLAELETLRVKLAQDYSLKLTHYEQTQSSKLKERQEVCQEAFQKDIQEYKQSGTLPAPSPGSKSELSLEEIELDSPNDGLDEMLADSPTTET
;
A
#
# COMPACT_ATOMS: atom_id res chain seq x y z
N MET A 1 60.79 -36.71 -42.36
CA MET A 1 60.21 -36.14 -43.60
C MET A 1 61.27 -35.67 -44.61
N PHE A 2 62.45 -35.17 -44.19
CA PHE A 2 63.54 -34.75 -45.10
C PHE A 2 64.18 -35.89 -45.93
N THR A 3 64.15 -37.13 -45.45
CA THR A 3 64.72 -38.28 -46.17
C THR A 3 63.94 -38.63 -47.45
N ASN A 4 62.62 -38.39 -47.44
CA ASN A 4 61.74 -38.63 -48.58
C ASN A 4 61.89 -37.54 -49.66
N LEU A 5 62.24 -36.31 -49.25
CA LEU A 5 62.57 -35.24 -50.18
C LEU A 5 63.93 -35.49 -50.85
N LYS A 6 64.91 -35.96 -50.08
CA LYS A 6 66.25 -36.29 -50.59
C LYS A 6 66.21 -37.45 -51.59
N SER A 7 65.46 -38.52 -51.31
CA SER A 7 65.31 -39.64 -52.24
C SER A 7 64.58 -39.23 -53.53
N LYS A 8 63.55 -38.37 -53.44
CA LYS A 8 62.88 -37.81 -54.63
C LYS A 8 63.80 -36.92 -55.45
N LEU A 9 64.62 -36.08 -54.81
CA LEU A 9 65.57 -35.21 -55.52
C LEU A 9 66.69 -36.02 -56.20
N GLN A 10 67.16 -37.08 -55.55
CA GLN A 10 68.13 -38.02 -56.12
C GLN A 10 67.54 -38.79 -57.30
N SER A 11 66.28 -39.23 -57.21
CA SER A 11 65.56 -39.89 -58.32
C SER A 11 65.36 -38.94 -59.52
N VAL A 12 65.06 -37.66 -59.28
CA VAL A 12 64.97 -36.66 -60.35
C VAL A 12 66.35 -36.41 -60.96
N GLN A 13 67.40 -36.33 -60.16
CA GLN A 13 68.77 -36.15 -60.65
C GLN A 13 69.23 -37.34 -61.51
N GLU A 14 68.94 -38.57 -61.10
CA GLU A 14 69.24 -39.77 -61.87
C GLU A 14 68.40 -39.85 -63.15
N SER A 15 67.14 -39.42 -63.11
CA SER A 15 66.27 -39.36 -64.29
C SER A 15 66.74 -38.32 -65.31
N VAL A 16 67.17 -37.14 -64.86
CA VAL A 16 67.72 -36.10 -65.74
C VAL A 16 69.09 -36.52 -66.29
N THR A 17 69.94 -37.13 -65.47
CA THR A 17 71.27 -37.59 -65.89
C THR A 17 71.19 -38.74 -66.89
N SER A 18 70.28 -39.70 -66.67
CA SER A 18 70.03 -40.80 -67.63
C SER A 18 69.42 -40.29 -68.93
N SER A 19 68.54 -39.29 -68.87
CA SER A 19 68.01 -38.62 -70.08
C SER A 19 69.12 -37.91 -70.87
N LEU A 20 70.04 -37.20 -70.20
CA LEU A 20 71.19 -36.56 -70.84
C LEU A 20 72.20 -37.56 -71.41
N GLN A 21 72.46 -38.66 -70.72
CA GLN A 21 73.30 -39.75 -71.25
C GLN A 21 72.66 -40.41 -72.47
N SER A 22 71.34 -40.61 -72.47
CA SER A 22 70.62 -41.14 -73.63
C SER A 22 70.73 -40.19 -74.84
N ILE A 23 70.66 -38.87 -74.63
CA ILE A 23 70.86 -37.88 -75.70
C ILE A 23 72.32 -37.88 -76.20
N THR A 24 73.29 -38.06 -75.30
CA THR A 24 74.73 -38.06 -75.65
C THR A 24 75.14 -39.34 -76.39
N ILE A 25 74.55 -40.49 -76.03
CA ILE A 25 74.87 -41.80 -76.60
C ILE A 25 74.11 -42.05 -77.91
N ASN A 26 72.93 -41.44 -78.10
CA ASN A 26 72.14 -41.54 -79.33
C ASN A 26 72.45 -40.45 -80.37
N SER A 27 73.60 -39.78 -80.28
CA SER A 27 74.16 -39.01 -81.42
C SER A 27 74.64 -39.98 -82.51
N THR A 28 73.70 -40.67 -83.15
CA THR A 28 73.92 -41.37 -84.40
C THR A 28 74.52 -40.38 -85.39
N LYS A 29 75.74 -40.68 -85.85
CA LYS A 29 76.35 -39.99 -86.99
C LYS A 29 75.32 -40.01 -88.11
N ALA A 30 74.79 -38.83 -88.49
CA ALA A 30 73.87 -38.70 -89.60
C ALA A 30 74.56 -39.27 -90.85
N GLN A 31 74.13 -40.46 -91.27
CA GLN A 31 74.56 -41.05 -92.53
C GLN A 31 73.89 -40.24 -93.63
N TYR A 32 74.67 -39.41 -94.32
CA TYR A 32 74.19 -38.63 -95.46
C TYR A 32 73.90 -39.59 -96.62
N VAL A 33 72.63 -40.00 -96.72
CA VAL A 33 72.09 -40.66 -97.91
C VAL A 33 71.90 -39.57 -98.96
N ALA A 34 72.49 -39.76 -100.15
CA ALA A 34 72.36 -38.85 -101.28
C ALA A 34 70.88 -38.57 -101.58
N PRO A 35 70.51 -37.35 -102.03
CA PRO A 35 69.11 -36.99 -102.19
C PRO A 35 68.48 -37.85 -103.29
N GLU A 36 67.60 -38.78 -102.90
CA GLU A 36 66.49 -39.18 -103.77
C GLU A 36 65.75 -37.92 -104.20
N LYS A 37 65.24 -37.92 -105.45
CA LYS A 37 64.65 -36.75 -106.15
C LYS A 37 64.07 -35.71 -105.19
N PRO A 38 64.39 -34.41 -105.36
CA PRO A 38 63.87 -33.36 -104.49
C PRO A 38 62.34 -33.50 -104.43
N ASN A 39 61.82 -33.73 -103.23
CA ASN A 39 60.37 -33.81 -103.01
C ASN A 39 59.81 -32.40 -103.24
N PHE A 40 59.29 -32.16 -104.43
CA PHE A 40 58.70 -30.89 -104.82
C PHE A 40 57.45 -30.55 -103.98
N ASP A 41 56.83 -31.54 -103.32
CA ASP A 41 55.66 -31.39 -102.45
C ASP A 41 56.01 -31.21 -100.96
N ALA A 42 57.29 -31.30 -100.58
CA ALA A 42 57.71 -31.14 -99.17
C ALA A 42 57.31 -29.77 -98.59
N GLY A 43 57.27 -28.72 -99.43
CA GLY A 43 56.76 -27.41 -99.03
C GLY A 43 55.25 -27.39 -98.76
N ALA A 44 54.47 -28.16 -99.54
CA ALA A 44 53.03 -28.29 -99.37
C ALA A 44 52.68 -29.13 -98.14
N GLU A 45 53.41 -30.23 -97.89
CA GLU A 45 53.25 -31.05 -96.68
C GLU A 45 53.60 -30.28 -95.41
N LEU A 46 54.68 -29.50 -95.43
CA LEU A 46 55.09 -28.66 -94.31
C LEU A 46 54.05 -27.57 -94.01
N LEU A 47 53.55 -26.91 -95.06
CA LEU A 47 52.49 -25.90 -94.92
C LEU A 47 51.21 -26.53 -94.37
N HIS A 48 50.79 -27.69 -94.90
CA HIS A 48 49.61 -28.39 -94.44
C HIS A 48 49.73 -28.79 -92.96
N LYS A 49 50.90 -29.31 -92.53
CA LYS A 49 51.17 -29.64 -91.13
C LYS A 49 50.99 -28.42 -90.23
N TYR A 50 51.68 -27.31 -90.52
CA TYR A 50 51.56 -26.10 -89.70
C TYR A 50 50.16 -25.49 -89.73
N GLN A 51 49.48 -25.53 -90.89
CA GLN A 51 48.10 -25.06 -90.98
C GLN A 51 47.15 -25.92 -90.14
N THR A 52 47.35 -27.24 -90.11
CA THR A 52 46.54 -28.16 -89.30
C THR A 52 46.80 -27.94 -87.81
N GLU A 53 48.07 -27.90 -87.39
CA GLU A 53 48.46 -27.62 -85.99
C GLU A 53 47.96 -26.25 -85.53
N TRP A 54 48.06 -25.22 -86.38
CA TRP A 54 47.54 -23.89 -86.06
C TRP A 54 46.02 -23.90 -85.92
N ASN A 55 45.31 -24.59 -86.80
CA ASN A 55 43.85 -24.68 -86.75
C ASN A 55 43.38 -25.42 -85.49
N GLU A 56 44.06 -26.51 -85.10
CA GLU A 56 43.79 -27.22 -83.85
C GLU A 56 44.05 -26.32 -82.63
N LEU A 57 45.20 -25.64 -82.59
CA LEU A 57 45.52 -24.71 -81.51
C LEU A 57 44.50 -23.56 -81.41
N HIS A 58 44.07 -23.02 -82.56
CA HIS A 58 43.08 -21.96 -82.62
C HIS A 58 41.71 -22.42 -82.08
N ASN A 59 41.25 -23.62 -82.46
CA ASN A 59 40.02 -24.20 -81.94
C ASN A 59 40.10 -24.46 -80.43
N ASN A 60 41.21 -25.03 -79.96
CA ASN A 60 41.44 -25.24 -78.52
C ASN A 60 41.46 -23.93 -77.74
N ALA A 61 42.08 -22.87 -78.29
CA ALA A 61 42.09 -21.55 -77.67
C ALA A 61 40.68 -20.93 -77.59
N LYS A 62 39.86 -21.12 -78.63
CA LYS A 62 38.47 -20.67 -78.67
C LYS A 62 37.61 -21.40 -77.64
N ASP A 63 37.74 -22.72 -77.56
CA ASP A 63 37.00 -23.54 -76.60
C ASP A 63 37.41 -23.21 -75.16
N ASN A 64 38.72 -23.03 -74.90
CA ASN A 64 39.21 -22.59 -73.61
C ASN A 64 38.68 -21.20 -73.21
N ALA A 65 38.65 -20.24 -74.14
CA ALA A 65 38.09 -18.92 -73.90
C ALA A 65 36.59 -18.99 -73.53
N PHE A 66 35.83 -19.85 -74.22
CA PHE A 66 34.42 -20.08 -73.93
C PHE A 66 34.20 -20.70 -72.54
N GLN A 67 34.98 -21.73 -72.19
CA GLN A 67 34.91 -22.33 -70.84
C GLN A 67 35.31 -21.34 -69.74
N ALA A 68 36.34 -20.53 -69.98
CA ALA A 68 36.75 -19.48 -69.05
C ALA A 68 35.63 -18.46 -68.81
N GLU A 69 34.85 -18.10 -69.85
CA GLU A 69 33.71 -17.20 -69.71
C GLU A 69 32.59 -17.81 -68.83
N ILE A 70 32.29 -19.11 -69.01
CA ILE A 70 31.29 -19.82 -68.19
C ILE A 70 31.69 -19.83 -66.72
N VAL A 71 32.97 -20.12 -66.44
CA VAL A 71 33.52 -20.12 -65.08
C VAL A 71 33.46 -18.72 -64.49
N ALA A 72 33.88 -17.69 -65.24
CA ALA A 72 33.82 -16.30 -64.80
C ALA A 72 32.39 -15.86 -64.44
N ARG A 73 31.39 -16.25 -65.26
CA ARG A 73 29.97 -15.97 -64.99
C ARG A 73 29.47 -16.68 -63.72
N SER A 74 29.91 -17.92 -63.50
CA SER A 74 29.56 -18.69 -62.30
C SER A 74 30.17 -18.09 -61.05
N ILE A 75 31.45 -17.70 -61.09
CA ILE A 75 32.14 -16.99 -60.01
C ILE A 75 31.44 -15.67 -59.69
N ALA A 76 31.09 -14.87 -60.71
CA ALA A 76 30.39 -13.61 -60.50
C ALA A 76 29.04 -13.81 -59.78
N LYS A 77 28.27 -14.83 -60.18
CA LYS A 77 27.00 -15.18 -59.52
C LYS A 77 27.22 -15.61 -58.06
N MET A 78 28.25 -16.40 -57.79
CA MET A 78 28.60 -16.80 -56.43
C MET A 78 29.00 -15.60 -55.58
N CYS A 79 29.85 -14.71 -56.09
CA CYS A 79 30.25 -13.49 -55.37
C CYS A 79 29.05 -12.61 -55.02
N LEU A 80 28.08 -12.44 -55.93
CA LEU A 80 26.84 -11.71 -55.64
C LEU A 80 26.03 -12.40 -54.53
N THR A 81 25.93 -13.73 -54.57
CA THR A 81 25.18 -14.50 -53.57
C THR A 81 25.84 -14.41 -52.19
N VAL A 82 27.16 -14.57 -52.12
CA VAL A 82 27.93 -14.46 -50.87
C VAL A 82 27.82 -13.05 -50.31
N LYS A 83 27.93 -12.02 -51.15
CA LYS A 83 27.76 -10.63 -50.69
C LYS A 83 26.37 -10.37 -50.13
N LYS A 84 25.33 -10.91 -50.77
CA LYS A 84 23.95 -10.83 -50.23
C LYS A 84 23.85 -11.52 -48.87
N GLN A 85 24.34 -12.76 -48.76
CA GLN A 85 24.31 -13.52 -47.50
C GLN A 85 25.08 -12.82 -46.39
N HIS A 86 26.22 -12.21 -46.71
CA HIS A 86 27.00 -11.42 -45.75
C HIS A 86 26.20 -10.23 -45.22
N ASN A 87 25.56 -9.46 -46.10
CA ASN A 87 24.72 -8.33 -45.70
C ASN A 87 23.51 -8.79 -44.85
N ASP A 88 22.88 -9.91 -45.21
CA ASP A 88 21.77 -10.48 -44.44
C ASP A 88 22.24 -10.90 -43.03
N LEU A 89 23.43 -11.51 -42.93
CA LEU A 89 24.04 -11.90 -41.66
C LEU A 89 24.44 -10.69 -40.80
N GLU A 90 24.98 -9.64 -41.40
CA GLU A 90 25.33 -8.39 -40.71
C GLU A 90 24.08 -7.72 -40.13
N ARG A 91 22.98 -7.70 -40.88
CA ARG A 91 21.69 -7.18 -40.41
C ARG A 91 21.14 -8.02 -39.25
N LEU A 92 21.23 -9.35 -39.34
CA LEU A 92 20.84 -10.25 -38.26
C LEU A 92 21.70 -10.00 -37.00
N ASN A 93 23.02 -9.90 -37.17
CA ASN A 93 23.94 -9.66 -36.07
C ASN A 93 23.66 -8.32 -35.38
N THR A 94 23.38 -7.27 -36.17
CA THR A 94 22.97 -5.97 -35.64
C THR A 94 21.68 -6.07 -34.84
N CYS A 95 20.68 -6.81 -35.33
CA CYS A 95 19.43 -7.04 -34.60
C CYS A 95 19.68 -7.79 -33.28
N LEU A 96 20.49 -8.86 -33.31
CA LEU A 96 20.85 -9.63 -32.11
C LEU A 96 21.63 -8.78 -31.09
N ALA A 97 22.45 -7.84 -31.55
CA ALA A 97 23.17 -6.91 -30.68
C ALA A 97 22.23 -5.94 -29.94
N THR A 98 20.98 -5.75 -30.39
CA THR A 98 19.97 -4.95 -29.66
C THR A 98 19.25 -5.72 -28.56
N LEU A 99 19.34 -7.05 -28.55
CA LEU A 99 18.64 -7.90 -27.58
C LEU A 99 19.02 -7.61 -26.11
N PRO A 100 20.30 -7.38 -25.75
CA PRO A 100 20.67 -7.01 -24.38
C PRO A 100 20.03 -5.70 -23.91
N VAL A 101 19.86 -4.72 -24.82
CA VAL A 101 19.19 -3.44 -24.50
C VAL A 101 17.72 -3.70 -24.18
N LEU A 102 17.04 -4.53 -24.99
CA LEU A 102 15.66 -4.92 -24.73
C LEU A 102 15.51 -5.66 -23.39
N ILE A 103 16.48 -6.51 -23.02
CA ILE A 103 16.48 -7.21 -21.74
C ILE A 103 16.63 -6.22 -20.59
N GLU A 104 17.51 -5.22 -20.71
CA GLU A 104 17.66 -4.16 -19.71
C GLU A 104 16.38 -3.34 -19.58
N ASP A 105 15.75 -2.96 -20.70
CA ASP A 105 14.46 -2.26 -20.70
C ASP A 105 13.38 -3.08 -19.98
N ILE A 106 13.31 -4.40 -20.22
CA ILE A 106 12.38 -5.29 -19.52
C ILE A 106 12.70 -5.35 -18.01
N HIS A 107 13.98 -5.40 -17.64
CA HIS A 107 14.38 -5.44 -16.23
C HIS A 107 14.01 -4.15 -15.50
N THR A 108 14.24 -2.98 -16.12
CA THR A 108 13.82 -1.69 -15.56
C THR A 108 12.30 -1.61 -15.42
N MET A 109 11.53 -2.04 -16.43
CA MET A 109 10.07 -2.12 -16.34
C MET A 109 9.62 -3.02 -15.19
N HIS A 110 10.25 -4.19 -15.04
CA HIS A 110 9.97 -5.11 -13.93
C HIS A 110 10.22 -4.45 -12.57
N GLN A 111 11.35 -3.75 -12.41
CA GLN A 111 11.67 -3.04 -11.17
C GLN A 111 10.68 -1.91 -10.88
N THR A 112 10.22 -1.17 -11.90
CA THR A 112 9.17 -0.15 -11.69
C THR A 112 7.85 -0.75 -11.26
N LEU A 113 7.50 -1.93 -11.79
CA LEU A 113 6.28 -2.64 -11.43
C LEU A 113 6.36 -3.18 -10.00
N GLU A 114 7.51 -3.70 -9.58
CA GLU A 114 7.75 -4.12 -8.19
C GLU A 114 7.62 -2.95 -7.22
N ASN A 115 8.21 -1.79 -7.54
CA ASN A 115 8.08 -0.58 -6.74
C ASN A 115 6.62 -0.11 -6.64
N LEU A 116 5.86 -0.20 -7.74
CA LEU A 116 4.45 0.16 -7.75
C LEU A 116 3.63 -0.81 -6.88
N ASN A 117 3.89 -2.11 -6.97
CA ASN A 117 3.22 -3.11 -6.13
C ASN A 117 3.47 -2.83 -4.64
N ARG A 118 4.71 -2.52 -4.27
CA ARG A 118 5.05 -2.15 -2.89
C ARG A 118 4.31 -0.88 -2.44
N LEU A 119 4.24 0.15 -3.29
CA LEU A 119 3.50 1.37 -2.97
C LEU A 119 2.00 1.09 -2.76
N VAL A 120 1.43 0.18 -3.55
CA VAL A 120 0.04 -0.25 -3.38
C VAL A 120 -0.14 -0.96 -2.04
N GLU A 121 0.75 -1.88 -1.68
CA GLU A 121 0.72 -2.53 -0.35
C GLU A 121 0.84 -1.52 0.80
N ASP A 122 1.73 -0.53 0.68
CA ASP A 122 1.87 0.55 1.67
C ASP A 122 0.57 1.36 1.80
N VAL A 123 -0.07 1.72 0.68
CA VAL A 123 -1.36 2.44 0.66
C VAL A 123 -2.49 1.60 1.25
N GLU A 124 -2.55 0.30 0.95
CA GLU A 124 -3.54 -0.62 1.53
C GLU A 124 -3.38 -0.70 3.05
N ASN A 125 -2.15 -0.81 3.54
CA ASN A 125 -1.86 -0.82 4.97
C ASN A 125 -2.26 0.50 5.64
N ASP A 126 -1.99 1.63 5.01
CA ASP A 126 -2.38 2.94 5.55
C ASP A 126 -3.90 3.15 5.51
N LEU A 127 -4.59 2.59 4.52
CA LEU A 127 -6.06 2.59 4.46
C LEU A 127 -6.67 1.76 5.61
N ILE A 128 -6.09 0.61 5.95
CA ILE A 128 -6.51 -0.20 7.10
C ILE A 128 -6.34 0.61 8.39
N LYS A 129 -5.17 1.23 8.60
CA LYS A 129 -4.93 2.09 9.78
C LYS A 129 -5.92 3.26 9.87
N LEU A 130 -6.30 3.84 8.73
CA LEU A 130 -7.28 4.91 8.67
C LEU A 130 -8.67 4.42 9.08
N ASP A 131 -9.09 3.23 8.64
CA ASP A 131 -10.36 2.64 9.04
C ASP A 131 -10.39 2.35 10.55
N ASP A 132 -9.30 1.80 11.10
CA ASP A 132 -9.15 1.59 12.55
C ASP A 132 -9.28 2.89 13.34
N ALA A 133 -8.59 3.96 12.89
CA ALA A 133 -8.66 5.27 13.53
C ALA A 133 -10.08 5.87 13.46
N LYS A 134 -10.77 5.71 12.33
CA LYS A 134 -12.15 6.15 12.16
C LYS A 134 -13.10 5.39 13.10
N ASN A 135 -12.94 4.07 13.21
CA ASN A 135 -13.73 3.22 14.10
C ASN A 135 -13.50 3.62 15.57
N ALA A 136 -12.25 3.86 15.96
CA ALA A 136 -11.92 4.36 17.30
C ALA A 136 -12.57 5.72 17.62
N LEU A 137 -12.53 6.66 16.67
CA LEU A 137 -13.17 7.97 16.83
C LEU A 137 -14.70 7.86 16.95
N SER A 138 -15.32 6.99 16.14
CA SER A 138 -16.76 6.70 16.21
C SER A 138 -17.17 6.15 17.58
N MET A 139 -16.38 5.20 18.12
CA MET A 139 -16.62 4.64 19.46
C MET A 139 -16.45 5.70 20.55
N HIS A 140 -15.40 6.52 20.47
CA HIS A 140 -15.21 7.61 21.43
C HIS A 140 -16.37 8.63 21.39
N GLY A 141 -16.86 8.96 20.20
CA GLY A 141 -18.03 9.83 20.04
C GLY A 141 -19.28 9.27 20.71
N LYS A 142 -19.54 7.96 20.56
CA LYS A 142 -20.66 7.28 21.25
C LYS A 142 -20.51 7.33 22.76
N MET A 143 -19.34 6.99 23.29
CA MET A 143 -19.06 7.04 24.73
C MET A 143 -19.24 8.46 25.30
N LEU A 144 -18.79 9.48 24.56
CA LEU A 144 -18.97 10.87 24.99
C LEU A 144 -20.45 11.25 25.01
N ASN A 145 -21.22 10.85 24.00
CA ASN A 145 -22.65 11.11 23.96
C ASN A 145 -23.37 10.44 25.14
N GLU A 146 -23.08 9.18 25.43
CA GLU A 146 -23.63 8.45 26.59
C GLU A 146 -23.27 9.16 27.91
N LYS A 147 -22.03 9.63 28.06
CA LYS A 147 -21.61 10.39 29.24
C LYS A 147 -22.37 11.72 29.39
N ILE A 148 -22.62 12.42 28.28
CA ILE A 148 -23.42 13.65 28.26
C ILE A 148 -24.87 13.36 28.63
N GLU A 149 -25.45 12.28 28.09
CA GLU A 149 -26.81 11.84 28.43
C GLU A 149 -26.95 11.49 29.91
N LEU A 150 -25.96 10.79 30.49
CA LEU A 150 -25.93 10.48 31.91
C LEU A 150 -25.88 11.74 32.77
N ALA A 151 -24.96 12.67 32.46
CA ALA A 151 -24.84 13.94 33.19
C ALA A 151 -26.13 14.79 33.08
N ASN A 152 -26.78 14.81 31.92
CA ASN A 152 -28.06 15.47 31.74
C ASN A 152 -29.17 14.82 32.57
N TYR A 153 -29.17 13.48 32.67
CA TYR A 153 -30.13 12.75 33.50
C TYR A 153 -29.92 13.03 35.00
N GLU A 154 -28.68 13.00 35.47
CA GLU A 154 -28.32 13.37 36.84
C GLU A 154 -28.75 14.80 37.17
N GLY A 155 -28.48 15.76 36.28
CA GLY A 155 -28.91 17.15 36.43
C GLY A 155 -30.44 17.30 36.52
N LYS A 156 -31.19 16.57 35.68
CA LYS A 156 -32.66 16.54 35.76
C LYS A 156 -33.14 15.97 37.09
N LYS A 157 -32.52 14.87 37.57
CA LYS A 157 -32.87 14.26 38.85
C LYS A 157 -32.58 15.16 40.04
N LEU A 158 -31.45 15.88 40.01
CA LEU A 158 -31.11 16.86 41.04
C LEU A 158 -32.13 18.00 41.07
N ALA A 159 -32.54 18.51 39.90
CA ALA A 159 -33.57 19.53 39.80
C ALA A 159 -34.93 19.03 40.30
N GLU A 160 -35.31 17.79 39.97
CA GLU A 160 -36.53 17.16 40.51
C GLU A 160 -36.49 17.06 42.04
N LEU A 161 -35.38 16.60 42.62
CA LEU A 161 -35.20 16.53 44.07
C LEU A 161 -35.28 17.91 44.73
N GLU A 162 -34.67 18.93 44.13
CA GLU A 162 -34.75 20.30 44.64
C GLU A 162 -36.18 20.83 44.61
N THR A 163 -36.92 20.59 43.52
CA THR A 163 -38.34 20.98 43.45
C THR A 163 -39.19 20.26 44.50
N LEU A 164 -38.89 18.99 44.81
CA LEU A 164 -39.57 18.24 45.87
C LEU A 164 -39.22 18.80 47.26
N ARG A 165 -37.95 19.14 47.51
CA ARG A 165 -37.52 19.78 48.76
C ARG A 165 -38.22 21.12 48.97
N VAL A 166 -38.25 21.98 47.94
CA VAL A 166 -38.95 23.27 48.00
C VAL A 166 -40.44 23.09 48.28
N LYS A 167 -41.11 22.14 47.60
CA LYS A 167 -42.52 21.82 47.86
C LYS A 167 -42.75 21.32 49.29
N LEU A 168 -41.90 20.42 49.78
CA LEU A 168 -42.01 19.89 51.14
C LEU A 168 -41.82 20.99 52.19
N ALA A 169 -40.85 21.88 52.00
CA ALA A 169 -40.64 23.03 52.88
C ALA A 169 -41.83 24.01 52.85
N GLN A 170 -42.40 24.24 51.67
CA GLN A 170 -43.61 25.05 51.51
C GLN A 170 -44.82 24.43 52.21
N ASP A 171 -45.04 23.13 52.05
CA ASP A 171 -46.10 22.39 52.73
C ASP A 171 -45.93 22.41 54.25
N TYR A 172 -44.70 22.24 54.75
CA TYR A 172 -44.39 22.34 56.18
C TYR A 172 -44.69 23.74 56.72
N SER A 173 -44.27 24.79 56.02
CA SER A 173 -44.56 26.19 56.41
C SER A 173 -46.07 26.48 56.41
N LEU A 174 -46.82 26.00 55.41
CA LEU A 174 -48.27 26.13 55.37
C LEU A 174 -48.94 25.38 56.53
N LYS A 175 -48.45 24.19 56.86
CA LYS A 175 -48.97 23.41 58.00
C LYS A 175 -48.69 24.08 59.34
N LEU A 176 -47.49 24.64 59.50
CA LEU A 176 -47.09 25.37 60.72
C LEU A 176 -47.93 26.62 60.92
N THR A 177 -48.08 27.44 59.87
CA THR A 177 -48.91 28.66 59.92
C THR A 177 -50.37 28.35 60.20
N HIS A 178 -50.94 27.29 59.60
CA HIS A 178 -52.29 26.84 59.91
C HIS A 178 -52.42 26.37 61.37
N TYR A 179 -51.43 25.64 61.88
CA TYR A 179 -51.38 25.19 63.27
C TYR A 179 -51.31 26.37 64.25
N GLU A 180 -50.42 27.34 64.01
CA GLU A 180 -50.28 28.58 64.77
C GLU A 180 -51.57 29.41 64.74
N GLN A 181 -52.21 29.56 63.58
CA GLN A 181 -53.47 30.30 63.45
C GLN A 181 -54.61 29.62 64.20
N THR A 182 -54.65 28.28 64.19
CA THR A 182 -55.63 27.50 64.95
C THR A 182 -55.39 27.66 66.46
N GLN A 183 -54.14 27.58 66.91
CA GLN A 183 -53.76 27.81 68.31
C GLN A 183 -54.07 29.24 68.75
N SER A 184 -53.71 30.24 67.96
CA SER A 184 -53.99 31.64 68.24
C SER A 184 -55.48 31.94 68.31
N SER A 185 -56.29 31.34 67.42
CA SER A 185 -57.76 31.48 67.48
C SER A 185 -58.32 30.87 68.76
N LYS A 186 -57.88 29.66 69.14
CA LYS A 186 -58.28 29.02 70.41
C LYS A 186 -57.89 29.86 71.63
N LEU A 187 -56.69 30.44 71.65
CA LEU A 187 -56.23 31.32 72.73
C LEU A 187 -57.04 32.61 72.77
N LYS A 188 -57.38 33.19 71.62
CA LYS A 188 -58.20 34.40 71.52
C LYS A 188 -59.63 34.15 71.99
N GLU A 189 -60.26 33.04 71.58
CA GLU A 189 -61.59 32.64 72.08
C GLU A 189 -61.56 32.48 73.61
N ARG A 190 -60.53 31.83 74.15
CA ARG A 190 -60.34 31.72 75.61
C ARG A 190 -60.19 33.09 76.28
N GLN A 191 -59.44 34.01 75.67
CA GLN A 191 -59.28 35.37 76.18
C GLN A 191 -60.60 36.14 76.15
N GLU A 192 -61.37 36.03 75.06
CA GLU A 192 -62.69 36.68 74.92
C GLU A 192 -63.68 36.13 75.96
N VAL A 193 -63.72 34.81 76.19
CA VAL A 193 -64.54 34.19 77.25
C VAL A 193 -64.11 34.68 78.63
N CYS A 194 -62.81 34.74 78.92
CA CYS A 194 -62.29 35.26 80.18
C CYS A 194 -62.62 36.76 80.36
N GLN A 195 -62.51 37.55 79.29
CA GLN A 195 -62.83 38.97 79.31
C GLN A 195 -64.34 39.22 79.46
N GLU A 196 -65.20 38.41 78.84
CA GLU A 196 -66.65 38.48 79.03
C GLU A 196 -67.03 38.10 80.47
N ALA A 197 -66.42 37.06 81.03
CA ALA A 197 -66.58 36.71 82.44
C ALA A 197 -66.14 37.87 83.35
N PHE A 198 -64.96 38.44 83.12
CA PHE A 198 -64.47 39.60 83.88
C PHE A 198 -65.38 40.83 83.76
N GLN A 199 -65.93 41.10 82.57
CA GLN A 199 -66.89 42.20 82.39
C GLN A 199 -68.20 41.95 83.15
N LYS A 200 -68.70 40.71 83.16
CA LYS A 200 -69.85 40.33 83.99
C LYS A 200 -69.53 40.56 85.46
N ASP A 201 -68.36 40.14 85.94
CA ASP A 201 -67.93 40.37 87.32
C ASP A 201 -67.85 41.87 87.67
N ILE A 202 -67.34 42.72 86.76
CA ILE A 202 -67.33 44.18 86.95
C ILE A 202 -68.75 44.76 86.99
N GLN A 203 -69.65 44.29 86.12
CA GLN A 203 -71.04 44.76 86.12
C GLN A 203 -71.75 44.36 87.41
N GLU A 204 -71.52 43.13 87.89
CA GLU A 204 -72.06 42.62 89.15
C GLU A 204 -71.50 43.40 90.36
N TYR A 205 -70.21 43.78 90.33
CA TYR A 205 -69.61 44.69 91.31
C TYR A 205 -70.25 46.08 91.30
N LYS A 206 -70.48 46.66 90.11
CA LYS A 206 -71.13 47.98 89.96
C LYS A 206 -72.58 47.99 90.46
N GLN A 207 -73.27 46.85 90.44
CA GLN A 207 -74.65 46.72 90.89
C GLN A 207 -74.78 46.36 92.38
N SER A 208 -73.81 45.64 92.97
CA SER A 208 -73.91 45.11 94.35
C SER A 208 -72.89 45.69 95.35
N GLY A 209 -71.88 46.44 94.89
CA GLY A 209 -70.87 47.09 95.75
C GLY A 209 -69.88 46.13 96.43
N THR A 210 -69.90 44.83 96.13
CA THR A 210 -69.02 43.82 96.74
C THR A 210 -68.43 42.92 95.66
N LEU A 211 -67.11 42.70 95.66
CA LEU A 211 -66.46 41.78 94.71
C LEU A 211 -66.84 40.33 95.04
N PRO A 212 -67.14 39.46 94.05
CA PRO A 212 -67.18 38.03 94.28
C PRO A 212 -65.80 37.56 94.75
N ALA A 213 -65.73 36.93 95.93
CA ALA A 213 -64.55 36.19 96.34
C ALA A 213 -64.29 35.06 95.33
N PRO A 214 -63.02 34.69 95.04
CA PRO A 214 -62.73 33.64 94.08
C PRO A 214 -63.45 32.37 94.52
N SER A 215 -64.27 31.80 93.64
CA SER A 215 -64.80 30.45 93.84
C SER A 215 -63.62 29.48 94.01
N PRO A 216 -63.65 28.56 94.99
CA PRO A 216 -62.60 27.58 95.19
C PRO A 216 -62.66 26.54 94.07
N GLY A 217 -61.99 26.85 92.97
CA GLY A 217 -61.79 25.95 91.83
C GLY A 217 -60.42 26.20 91.22
N SER A 218 -59.51 25.27 91.46
CA SER A 218 -58.12 25.21 90.98
C SER A 218 -57.14 26.24 91.56
N LYS A 219 -56.44 25.81 92.62
CA LYS A 219 -55.04 26.18 92.78
C LYS A 219 -54.31 25.75 91.52
N SER A 220 -53.76 26.70 90.79
CA SER A 220 -52.72 26.41 89.83
C SER A 220 -51.40 26.39 90.60
N GLU A 221 -50.95 25.20 91.00
CA GLU A 221 -49.51 24.91 91.00
C GLU A 221 -49.22 24.33 89.60
N LEU A 222 -49.33 25.17 88.58
CA LEU A 222 -48.54 24.95 87.36
C LEU A 222 -47.20 25.62 87.66
N SER A 223 -46.30 24.85 88.27
CA SER A 223 -44.87 25.19 88.21
C SER A 223 -44.48 25.26 86.73
N LEU A 224 -43.61 26.21 86.39
CA LEU A 224 -42.95 26.31 85.08
C LEU A 224 -42.14 25.05 84.70
N GLU A 225 -42.06 24.06 85.60
CA GLU A 225 -41.44 22.75 85.40
C GLU A 225 -42.36 21.72 84.72
N GLU A 226 -43.65 22.01 84.52
CA GLU A 226 -44.61 21.09 83.87
C GLU A 226 -45.14 21.66 82.53
N ILE A 227 -44.23 22.18 81.70
CA ILE A 227 -44.44 22.14 80.25
C ILE A 227 -43.83 20.82 79.79
N GLU A 228 -44.67 19.80 79.66
CA GLU A 228 -44.32 18.64 78.86
C GLU A 228 -44.21 19.14 77.41
N LEU A 229 -42.98 19.47 77.01
CA LEU A 229 -42.65 19.62 75.61
C LEU A 229 -42.87 18.24 74.99
N ASP A 230 -44.05 18.03 74.40
CA ASP A 230 -44.29 17.02 73.37
C ASP A 230 -43.49 17.41 72.12
N SER A 231 -42.16 17.46 72.26
CA SER A 231 -41.21 17.37 71.17
C SER A 231 -40.83 15.90 71.10
N PRO A 232 -41.28 15.15 70.06
CA PRO A 232 -40.64 13.89 69.77
C PRO A 232 -39.20 14.20 69.39
N ASN A 233 -38.29 13.91 70.33
CA ASN A 233 -36.84 14.03 70.16
C ASN A 233 -36.30 13.03 69.12
N ASP A 234 -37.15 12.16 68.57
CA ASP A 234 -36.82 11.20 67.52
C ASP A 234 -36.37 11.86 66.20
N GLY A 235 -36.78 13.09 65.92
CA GLY A 235 -36.38 13.77 64.68
C GLY A 235 -34.98 14.37 64.68
N LEU A 236 -34.43 14.71 65.86
CA LEU A 236 -33.12 15.36 65.98
C LEU A 236 -31.97 14.36 65.90
N ASP A 237 -32.17 13.14 66.41
CA ASP A 237 -31.16 12.07 66.31
C ASP A 237 -31.04 11.53 64.87
N GLU A 238 -32.12 11.50 64.10
CA GLU A 238 -32.07 11.11 62.69
C GLU A 238 -31.41 12.19 61.81
N MET A 239 -31.59 13.47 62.16
CA MET A 239 -30.96 14.59 61.42
C MET A 239 -29.45 14.72 61.70
N LEU A 240 -28.97 14.22 62.84
CA LEU A 240 -27.53 14.16 63.17
C LEU A 240 -26.84 12.91 62.59
N ALA A 241 -27.60 11.84 62.31
CA ALA A 241 -27.08 10.60 61.76
C ALA A 241 -26.75 10.68 60.25
N ASP A 242 -27.34 11.60 59.49
CA ASP A 242 -27.16 11.71 58.03
C ASP A 242 -26.03 12.69 57.61
N SER A 243 -25.03 12.85 58.47
CA SER A 243 -23.76 13.47 58.06
C SER A 243 -22.96 12.43 57.25
N PRO A 244 -22.71 12.61 55.94
CA PRO A 244 -21.85 11.70 55.21
C PRO A 244 -20.42 11.83 55.75
N THR A 245 -19.97 10.81 56.47
CA THR A 245 -18.55 10.55 56.66
C THR A 245 -17.92 10.38 55.28
N THR A 246 -17.14 11.39 54.90
CA THR A 246 -16.06 11.33 53.92
C THR A 246 -15.30 10.02 54.04
N GLU A 247 -15.50 9.12 53.08
CA GLU A 247 -14.57 8.03 52.79
C GLU A 247 -13.42 8.58 51.94
N THR A 248 -12.21 8.38 52.44
CA THR A 248 -10.92 8.37 51.72
C THR A 248 -10.87 7.27 50.66
#